data_AF-A0A7S0ABY0-F1
#
_entry.id   AF-A0A7S0ABY0-F1
#
_cell.length_a   1.000
_cell.length_b   1.000
_cell.length_c   1.000
_cell.angle_alpha   90.00
_cell.angle_beta   90.00
_cell.angle_gamma   90.00
#
_symmetry.space_group_name_H-M   'P 1'
#
loop_
_entity.id
_entity.type
_entity.pdbx_description
1 polymer ?
#
loop_
_entity_poly.entity_id
_entity_poly.type
_entity_poly.pdbx_seq_one_letter_code
_entity_poly.pdbx_strand_id
1 'polypeptide(L)'
;YEMAHIWACPPVRGNSFVFWNHPQSQRTPSRDRLIAWYHHSLGRAIEAGVVTDVSSLYDHSFKRHAKPDASSAADRSLAPNLTVDHDETVMICPPILDGDL
;
A
#
# COMPACT_ATOMS: atom_id res chain seq x y z
N TYR A 1 -17.17 -9.08 10.51
CA TYR A 1 -16.44 -8.12 9.65
C TYR A 1 -15.63 -8.92 8.66
N GLU A 2 -15.51 -8.44 7.42
CA GLU A 2 -14.83 -9.15 6.33
C GLU A 2 -13.41 -8.66 6.08
N MET A 3 -13.11 -7.39 6.39
CA MET A 3 -11.81 -6.76 6.12
C MET A 3 -11.38 -5.89 7.29
N ALA A 4 -10.06 -5.81 7.50
CA ALA A 4 -9.42 -4.92 8.45
C ALA A 4 -8.29 -4.15 7.77
N HIS A 5 -8.10 -2.88 8.14
CA HIS A 5 -7.07 -2.02 7.58
C HIS A 5 -6.12 -1.55 8.68
N ILE A 6 -4.82 -1.56 8.37
CA ILE A 6 -3.76 -1.12 9.27
C ILE A 6 -2.94 -0.05 8.55
N TRP A 7 -2.73 1.08 9.22
CA TRP A 7 -1.77 2.09 8.78
C TRP A 7 -0.52 2.01 9.64
N ALA A 8 0.59 1.54 9.06
CA ALA A 8 1.85 1.38 9.75
C ALA A 8 2.65 2.70 9.75
N CYS A 9 2.27 3.63 10.64
CA CYS A 9 2.93 4.93 10.79
C CYS A 9 3.51 5.09 12.21
N PRO A 10 4.85 5.12 12.38
CA PRO A 10 5.44 5.38 13.69
C PRO A 10 5.22 6.85 14.10
N PRO A 11 5.05 7.15 15.40
CA PRO A 11 4.87 8.52 15.86
C PRO A 11 6.16 9.33 15.70
N VAL A 12 6.03 10.62 15.38
CA VAL A 12 7.15 11.56 15.32
C VAL A 12 7.76 11.73 16.72
N ARG A 13 9.07 12.01 16.79
CA ARG A 13 9.77 12.25 18.07
C ARG A 13 9.06 13.33 18.88
N GLY A 14 8.72 13.02 20.12
CA GLY A 14 8.01 13.92 21.04
C GLY A 14 6.49 13.81 21.00
N ASN A 15 5.92 13.07 20.05
CA ASN A 15 4.49 12.78 20.00
C ASN A 15 4.17 11.39 20.59
N SER A 16 2.94 11.23 21.08
CA SER A 16 2.44 9.97 21.62
C SER A 16 1.03 9.73 21.08
N PHE A 17 0.71 8.49 20.69
CA PHE A 17 -0.62 8.17 20.17
C PHE A 17 -1.66 8.00 21.27
N VAL A 18 -1.33 7.28 22.34
CA VAL A 18 -2.31 6.89 23.37
C VAL A 18 -1.80 7.24 24.77
N PHE A 19 -0.65 6.70 25.17
CA PHE A 19 -0.13 6.91 26.51
C PHE A 19 0.71 8.17 26.60
N TRP A 20 0.35 9.05 27.54
CA TRP A 20 1.14 10.23 27.86
C TRP A 20 2.42 9.84 28.62
N ASN A 21 3.56 10.37 28.18
CA ASN A 21 4.89 10.23 28.80
C ASN A 21 5.48 8.80 28.81
N HIS A 22 6.15 8.42 27.71
CA HIS A 22 6.82 7.12 27.59
C HIS A 22 8.15 7.05 28.39
N PRO A 23 8.56 5.86 28.86
CA PRO A 23 9.87 5.67 29.48
C PRO A 23 11.02 6.11 28.55
N GLN A 24 12.05 6.78 29.09
CA GLN A 24 13.18 7.29 28.28
C GLN A 24 13.96 6.19 27.55
N SER A 25 13.94 4.95 28.07
CA SER A 25 14.57 3.80 27.43
C SER A 25 13.78 3.25 26.24
N GLN A 26 12.51 3.62 26.08
CA GLN A 26 11.65 3.14 25.00
C GLN A 26 11.98 3.86 23.70
N ARG A 27 12.41 3.09 22.69
CA ARG A 27 12.70 3.61 21.36
C ARG A 27 11.50 3.44 20.45
N THR A 28 11.15 4.49 19.71
CA THR A 28 10.20 4.39 18.61
C THR A 28 10.80 3.53 17.48
N PRO A 29 10.09 2.50 16.98
CA PRO A 29 10.58 1.73 15.84
C PRO A 29 10.64 2.60 14.58
N SER A 30 11.58 2.30 13.68
CA SER A 30 11.55 2.88 12.33
C SER A 30 10.33 2.36 11.56
N ARG A 31 9.96 3.05 10.48
CA ARG A 31 8.88 2.65 9.57
C ARG A 31 9.04 1.19 9.12
N ASP A 32 10.22 0.84 8.60
CA ASP A 32 10.51 -0.53 8.13
C ASP A 32 10.38 -1.58 9.23
N ARG A 33 10.85 -1.25 10.45
CA ARG A 33 10.76 -2.16 11.58
C ARG A 33 9.31 -2.37 12.02
N LEU A 34 8.51 -1.30 12.01
CA LEU A 34 7.08 -1.38 12.32
C LEU A 34 6.33 -2.21 11.28
N ILE A 35 6.62 -1.99 9.99
CA ILE A 35 6.07 -2.78 8.87
C ILE A 35 6.42 -4.26 9.03
N ALA A 36 7.70 -4.58 9.26
CA ALA A 36 8.15 -5.96 9.46
C ALA A 36 7.47 -6.64 10.66
N TRP A 37 7.25 -5.89 11.75
CA TRP A 37 6.53 -6.39 12.91
C TRP A 37 5.07 -6.75 12.59
N TYR A 38 4.38 -5.92 11.80
CA TYR A 38 3.02 -6.23 11.34
C TYR A 38 2.99 -7.46 10.43
N HIS A 39 3.90 -7.57 9.45
CA HIS A 39 3.98 -8.75 8.59
C HIS A 39 4.24 -10.03 9.39
N HIS A 40 5.13 -10.00 10.38
CA HIS A 40 5.36 -11.14 11.26
C HIS A 40 4.09 -11.52 12.05
N SER A 41 3.39 -10.53 12.59
CA SER A 41 2.16 -10.75 13.35
C SER A 41 1.03 -11.31 12.47
N LEU A 42 0.90 -10.80 11.24
CA LEU A 42 -0.06 -11.28 10.26
C LEU A 42 0.29 -12.69 9.75
N GLY A 43 1.56 -13.02 9.57
CA GLY A 43 2.01 -14.37 9.23
C GLY A 43 1.54 -15.40 10.25
N ARG A 44 1.67 -15.09 11.55
CA ARG A 44 1.12 -15.92 12.63
C ARG A 44 -0.40 -16.03 12.61
N ALA A 45 -1.10 -14.96 12.21
CA ALA A 45 -2.56 -14.97 12.11
C ALA A 45 -3.05 -15.83 10.94
N ILE A 46 -2.28 -15.89 9.85
CA ILE A 46 -2.50 -16.82 8.73
C ILE A 46 -2.28 -18.26 9.19
N GLU A 47 -1.18 -18.55 9.89
CA GLU A 47 -0.91 -19.88 10.45
C GLU A 47 -2.01 -20.36 11.41
N ALA A 48 -2.59 -19.42 12.17
CA ALA A 48 -3.71 -19.70 13.07
C ALA A 48 -5.08 -19.81 12.36
N GLY A 49 -5.16 -19.58 11.04
CA GLY A 49 -6.40 -19.61 10.27
C GLY A 49 -7.36 -18.44 10.56
N VAL A 50 -6.86 -17.37 11.19
CA VAL A 50 -7.66 -16.16 11.52
C VAL A 50 -7.70 -15.20 10.34
N VAL A 51 -6.61 -15.11 9.58
CA VAL A 51 -6.47 -14.26 8.39
C VAL A 51 -6.31 -15.13 7.16
N THR A 52 -7.10 -14.82 6.11
CA THR A 52 -7.08 -15.56 4.84
C THR A 52 -6.12 -14.95 3.82
N ASP A 53 -6.10 -13.63 3.70
CA ASP A 53 -5.26 -12.91 2.75
C ASP A 53 -4.74 -11.58 3.35
N VAL A 54 -3.57 -11.15 2.87
CA VAL A 54 -2.94 -9.88 3.25
C VAL A 54 -2.42 -9.21 1.98
N SER A 55 -2.98 -8.05 1.66
CA SER A 55 -2.58 -7.25 0.50
C SER A 55 -2.37 -5.78 0.89
N SER A 56 -1.54 -5.08 0.11
CA SER A 56 -1.48 -3.62 0.22
C SER A 56 -2.75 -2.99 -0.35
N LEU A 57 -3.11 -1.80 0.11
CA LEU A 57 -4.28 -1.08 -0.41
C LEU A 57 -4.14 -0.85 -1.93
N TYR A 58 -2.91 -0.60 -2.39
CA TYR A 58 -2.61 -0.42 -3.80
C TYR A 58 -2.91 -1.69 -4.60
N ASP A 59 -2.42 -2.83 -4.10
CA ASP A 59 -2.58 -4.11 -4.75
C ASP A 59 -4.04 -4.54 -4.85
N HIS A 60 -4.78 -4.37 -3.77
CA HIS A 60 -6.21 -4.69 -3.73
C HIS A 60 -7.04 -3.80 -4.67
N SER A 61 -6.69 -2.51 -4.79
CA SER A 61 -7.52 -1.52 -5.47
C SER A 61 -7.15 -1.30 -6.94
N PHE A 62 -5.86 -1.41 -7.30
CA PHE A 62 -5.35 -0.94 -8.59
C PHE A 62 -4.65 -2.00 -9.44
N LYS A 63 -4.22 -3.16 -8.91
CA LYS A 63 -3.53 -4.19 -9.73
C LYS A 63 -4.36 -4.66 -10.93
N ARG A 64 -5.69 -4.72 -10.81
CA ARG A 64 -6.60 -5.11 -11.90
C ARG A 64 -6.73 -4.07 -13.02
N HIS A 65 -6.27 -2.84 -12.79
CA HIS A 65 -6.36 -1.71 -13.71
C HIS A 65 -4.99 -1.28 -14.27
N ALA A 66 -3.91 -1.97 -13.88
CA ALA A 66 -2.59 -1.69 -14.42
C ALA A 66 -2.59 -2.01 -15.93
N LYS A 67 -2.35 -0.99 -16.76
CA LYS A 67 -2.18 -1.16 -18.21
C LYS A 67 -1.00 -2.11 -18.44
N PRO A 68 -1.11 -3.13 -19.31
CA PRO A 68 0.05 -3.91 -19.70
C PRO A 68 1.09 -2.95 -20.29
N ASP A 69 2.33 -3.16 -19.88
CA ASP A 69 3.48 -2.39 -20.31
C ASP A 69 3.59 -2.45 -21.84
N ALA A 70 3.60 -1.28 -22.48
CA ALA A 70 3.74 -1.15 -23.93
C ALA A 70 5.08 -1.68 -24.49
N SER A 71 5.94 -2.25 -23.64
CA SER A 71 7.16 -2.97 -24.04
C SER A 71 6.91 -4.37 -24.60
N SER A 72 5.74 -4.99 -24.38
CA SER A 72 5.44 -6.33 -24.93
C SER A 72 4.58 -6.30 -26.21
N ALA A 73 4.27 -5.13 -26.76
CA ALA A 73 3.42 -4.98 -27.95
C ALA A 73 4.20 -4.37 -29.14
N ALA A 74 5.42 -4.83 -29.36
CA ALA A 74 6.19 -4.53 -30.57
C ALA A 74 5.88 -5.56 -31.68
N ASP A 75 4.61 -5.75 -32.03
CA ASP A 75 4.22 -6.22 -33.37
C ASP A 75 2.74 -5.93 -33.62
N ARG A 76 2.46 -4.74 -34.15
CA ARG A 76 1.39 -4.46 -35.12
C ARG A 76 1.49 -3.00 -35.55
N SER A 77 2.07 -2.86 -36.72
CA SER A 77 2.17 -1.64 -37.50
C SER A 77 0.81 -0.95 -37.70
N LEU A 78 0.88 0.37 -37.86
CA LEU A 78 -0.17 1.34 -38.24
C LEU A 78 -0.99 1.98 -37.11
N ALA A 79 -0.48 3.11 -36.61
CA ALA A 79 -1.34 4.24 -36.25
C ALA A 79 -1.65 5.02 -37.55
N PRO A 80 -2.85 5.61 -37.72
CA PRO A 80 -3.12 6.85 -37.01
C PRO A 80 -4.58 7.03 -36.55
N ASN A 81 -4.77 7.82 -35.50
CA ASN A 81 -5.71 8.95 -35.40
C ASN A 81 -6.12 9.17 -33.94
N LEU A 82 -6.05 10.44 -33.52
CA LEU A 82 -6.50 10.92 -32.22
C LEU A 82 -7.97 10.57 -32.00
N THR A 83 -8.25 9.66 -31.07
CA THR A 83 -9.42 9.78 -30.20
C THR A 83 -8.88 9.98 -28.79
N VAL A 84 -9.05 11.19 -28.26
CA VAL A 84 -9.00 11.42 -26.82
C VAL A 84 -10.29 10.79 -26.29
N ASP A 85 -10.27 9.46 -26.16
CA ASP A 85 -11.33 8.77 -25.46
C ASP A 85 -11.15 9.12 -23.97
N HIS A 86 -12.09 9.93 -23.47
CA HIS A 86 -12.37 10.04 -22.05
C HIS A 86 -12.93 8.68 -21.61
N ASP A 87 -12.05 7.69 -21.52
CA ASP A 87 -12.38 6.40 -20.97
C ASP A 87 -12.26 6.52 -19.45
N GLU A 88 -13.42 6.65 -18.80
CA GLU A 88 -13.66 6.66 -17.34
C GLU A 88 -13.03 5.46 -16.59
N THR A 89 -12.30 4.58 -17.27
CA THR A 89 -11.72 3.36 -16.71
C THR A 89 -10.21 3.45 -16.41
N VAL A 90 -9.52 4.53 -16.79
CA VAL A 90 -8.10 4.73 -16.42
C VAL A 90 -8.02 5.57 -15.15
N MET A 91 -8.19 4.92 -14.00
CA MET A 91 -7.85 5.52 -12.70
C MET A 91 -6.33 5.67 -12.63
N ILE A 92 -5.84 6.87 -12.94
CA ILE A 92 -4.44 7.25 -12.72
C ILE A 92 -4.18 7.11 -11.23
N CYS A 93 -3.16 6.32 -10.87
CA CYS A 93 -2.74 6.18 -9.49
C CYS A 93 -2.52 7.58 -8.91
N PRO A 94 -3.23 7.98 -7.84
CA PRO A 94 -3.04 9.30 -7.27
C PRO A 94 -1.56 9.46 -6.86
N PRO A 95 -1.00 10.67 -7.00
CA PRO A 95 0.38 10.92 -6.63
C PRO A 95 0.60 10.49 -5.18
N ILE A 96 1.78 9.93 -4.90
CA ILE A 96 2.26 9.68 -3.54
C ILE A 96 2.04 10.98 -2.75
N LEU A 97 1.18 10.92 -1.75
CA LEU A 97 0.95 12.05 -0.85
C LEU A 97 2.25 12.25 -0.08
N ASP A 98 2.71 13.50 0.06
CA ASP A 98 4.00 13.86 0.64
C ASP A 98 4.24 13.37 2.10
N GLY A 99 3.24 12.70 2.71
CA GLY A 99 3.36 12.02 4.00
C GLY A 99 3.77 10.55 3.95
N ASP A 100 3.96 9.99 2.75
CA ASP A 100 4.34 8.58 2.53
C ASP A 100 5.87 8.36 2.36
N LEU A 101 6.72 9.36 2.64
CA LEU A 101 8.18 9.25 2.71
C LEU A 101 8.67 9.07 4.15
#